data_AF-A0A2G5VHJ6-F1
#
_entry.id   AF-A0A2G5VHJ6-F1
#
_cell.length_a   1.000
_cell.length_b   1.000
_cell.length_c   1.000
_cell.angle_alpha   90.00
_cell.angle_beta   90.00
_cell.angle_gamma   90.00
#
_symmetry.space_group_name_H-M   'P 1'
#
loop_
_entity.id
_entity.type
_entity.pdbx_description
1 polymer ?
#
loop_
_entity_poly.entity_id
_entity_poly.type
_entity_poly.pdbx_seq_one_letter_code
_entity_poly.pdbx_strand_id
1 'polypeptide(L)'
;MGSKPMLFWDTKTILTYMEPNFRFNLALKIPLIQTAEKSAPLIINRLELHDNRLVINRTEYRMKVWRECKADAGLDNGEVDDDSDEYGDQTSIDESIQPGDIKLVYDGNRCRPNRWLGYVCPEKVYSLPCNHSIRLYVSDTMYEFPYTNMKMHHLIGRLLTIFIGNRNGEWTIRKIKLKNKILRWPANGRKPIIRHAKIGEYSPYKLNGLQSIINTSVPLTILKTSRSKYEDRISDHSFLKNVKHLIISDGTDFFYRSNVLSIQIPFVSITTPTSLENNLKGLIKTFMRRTRPTGVCFYIRTRSKMNLNRINHRDVLRKSTDRMRLRMGSEAVVDVQYKEIESKLWLTIKTVPKQR
;
A
#
# COMPACT_ATOMS: atom_id res chain seq x y z
N MET A 1 18.60 -49.60 -5.32
CA MET A 1 17.11 -49.63 -5.39
C MET A 1 16.61 -48.73 -4.27
N GLY A 2 15.87 -47.66 -4.43
CA GLY A 2 14.99 -47.21 -5.51
C GLY A 2 13.76 -46.60 -4.84
N SER A 3 13.38 -45.39 -5.28
CA SER A 3 12.18 -44.61 -4.89
C SER A 3 12.25 -43.71 -3.63
N LYS A 4 12.38 -42.40 -3.87
CA LYS A 4 11.54 -41.37 -3.23
C LYS A 4 11.36 -40.01 -3.96
N PRO A 5 11.58 -39.86 -5.29
CA PRO A 5 11.16 -38.63 -5.97
C PRO A 5 9.64 -38.49 -6.16
N MET A 6 8.87 -39.60 -6.10
CA MET A 6 7.39 -39.55 -6.19
C MET A 6 6.73 -38.82 -5.00
N LEU A 7 7.20 -39.05 -3.77
CA LEU A 7 6.64 -38.42 -2.56
C LEU A 7 6.78 -36.89 -2.53
N PHE A 8 7.82 -36.33 -3.16
CA PHE A 8 8.04 -34.87 -3.15
C PHE A 8 7.06 -34.12 -4.07
N TRP A 9 6.76 -34.68 -5.24
CA TRP A 9 5.79 -34.09 -6.17
C TRP A 9 4.38 -34.13 -5.62
N ASP A 10 4.00 -35.23 -4.97
CA ASP A 10 2.69 -35.35 -4.32
C ASP A 10 2.56 -34.37 -3.15
N THR A 11 3.61 -34.24 -2.33
CA THR A 11 3.63 -33.29 -1.20
C THR A 11 3.52 -31.83 -1.68
N LYS A 12 4.26 -31.45 -2.73
CA LYS A 12 4.18 -30.11 -3.32
C LYS A 12 2.79 -29.80 -3.87
N THR A 13 2.17 -30.79 -4.52
CA THR A 13 0.81 -30.69 -5.07
C THR A 13 -0.20 -30.47 -3.95
N ILE A 14 -0.17 -31.29 -2.90
CA ILE A 14 -1.05 -31.16 -1.74
C ILE A 14 -0.87 -29.78 -1.07
N LEU A 15 0.36 -29.34 -0.83
CA LEU A 15 0.67 -28.05 -0.22
C LEU A 15 0.15 -26.84 -1.04
N THR A 16 -0.04 -27.00 -2.34
CA THR A 16 -0.58 -25.97 -3.23
C THR A 16 -2.07 -25.73 -2.98
N TYR A 17 -2.81 -26.76 -2.56
CA TYR A 17 -4.24 -26.67 -2.26
C TYR A 17 -4.54 -26.33 -0.79
N MET A 18 -3.54 -26.33 0.09
CA MET A 18 -3.70 -25.98 1.50
C MET A 18 -3.84 -24.47 1.73
N GLU A 19 -4.60 -24.10 2.77
CA GLU A 19 -4.68 -22.70 3.21
C GLU A 19 -3.29 -22.22 3.68
N PRO A 20 -2.85 -21.00 3.29
CA PRO A 20 -1.53 -20.46 3.61
C PRO A 20 -1.07 -20.56 5.07
N ASN A 21 -1.88 -20.15 6.04
CA ASN A 21 -1.50 -20.21 7.45
C ASN A 21 -1.38 -21.64 7.94
N PHE A 22 -2.25 -22.54 7.47
CA PHE A 22 -2.16 -23.97 7.80
C PHE A 22 -0.83 -24.58 7.36
N ARG A 23 -0.42 -24.36 6.10
CA ARG A 23 0.87 -24.87 5.60
C ARG A 23 2.08 -24.23 6.29
N PHE A 24 2.01 -22.95 6.66
CA PHE A 24 3.10 -22.32 7.43
C PHE A 24 3.25 -22.97 8.80
N ASN A 25 2.15 -23.19 9.51
CA ASN A 25 2.16 -23.86 10.81
C ASN A 25 2.65 -25.31 10.69
N LEU A 26 2.23 -26.02 9.64
CA LEU A 26 2.70 -27.38 9.37
C LEU A 26 4.21 -27.42 9.12
N ALA A 27 4.74 -26.51 8.30
CA ALA A 27 6.16 -26.43 8.02
C ALA A 27 7.00 -26.00 9.23
N LEU A 28 6.43 -25.23 10.15
CA LEU A 28 7.07 -24.88 11.43
C LEU A 28 7.18 -26.08 12.36
N LYS A 29 6.13 -26.93 12.41
CA LYS A 29 6.10 -28.13 13.27
C LYS A 29 6.84 -29.31 12.66
N ILE A 30 6.96 -29.37 11.34
CA ILE A 30 7.59 -30.47 10.61
C ILE A 30 8.66 -29.90 9.66
N PRO A 31 9.90 -29.72 10.14
CA PRO A 31 10.97 -29.11 9.34
C PRO A 31 11.28 -29.85 8.02
N LEU A 32 11.04 -31.17 7.96
CA LEU A 32 11.27 -31.99 6.77
C LEU A 32 10.47 -31.55 5.53
N ILE A 33 9.32 -30.88 5.71
CA ILE A 33 8.51 -30.40 4.57
C ILE A 33 8.78 -28.93 4.21
N GLN A 34 9.64 -28.22 4.96
CA GLN A 34 9.88 -26.80 4.77
C GLN A 34 10.37 -26.48 3.35
N THR A 35 11.32 -27.26 2.82
CA THR A 35 11.82 -27.10 1.45
C THR A 35 10.73 -27.31 0.39
N ALA A 36 9.84 -28.29 0.62
CA ALA A 36 8.70 -28.54 -0.26
C ALA A 36 7.69 -27.38 -0.22
N GLU A 37 7.39 -26.86 0.97
CA GLU A 37 6.52 -25.69 1.19
C GLU A 37 7.05 -24.45 0.48
N LYS A 38 8.33 -24.12 0.67
CA LYS A 38 8.97 -22.97 0.01
C LYS A 38 9.03 -23.11 -1.52
N SER A 39 9.01 -24.33 -2.04
CA SER A 39 8.99 -24.62 -3.48
C SER A 39 7.59 -24.68 -4.07
N ALA A 40 6.56 -24.99 -3.29
CA ALA A 40 5.19 -25.12 -3.75
C ALA A 40 4.58 -23.75 -4.09
N PRO A 41 3.80 -23.60 -5.17
CA PRO A 41 3.06 -22.36 -5.44
C PRO A 41 2.22 -21.89 -4.25
N LEU A 42 2.06 -20.57 -4.12
CA LEU A 42 1.33 -19.96 -3.00
C LEU A 42 0.46 -18.79 -3.49
N ILE A 43 -0.79 -18.77 -3.02
CA ILE A 43 -1.72 -17.66 -3.27
C ILE A 43 -2.17 -17.09 -1.93
N ILE A 44 -1.79 -15.84 -1.66
CA ILE A 44 -2.30 -15.08 -0.53
C ILE A 44 -3.39 -14.15 -1.04
N ASN A 45 -4.62 -14.30 -0.54
CA ASN A 45 -5.75 -13.47 -0.93
C ASN A 45 -5.62 -12.04 -0.37
N ARG A 46 -5.13 -11.92 0.86
CA ARG A 46 -4.99 -10.64 1.58
C ARG A 46 -3.73 -10.66 2.42
N LEU A 47 -2.83 -9.71 2.19
CA LEU A 47 -1.69 -9.43 3.05
C LEU A 47 -1.82 -8.00 3.58
N GLU A 48 -1.81 -7.81 4.90
CA GLU A 48 -1.73 -6.47 5.49
C GLU A 48 -0.54 -6.37 6.42
N LEU A 49 0.29 -5.35 6.17
CA LEU A 49 1.48 -5.06 6.95
C LEU A 49 1.22 -3.79 7.76
N HIS A 50 1.29 -3.90 9.08
CA HIS A 50 1.22 -2.80 10.05
C HIS A 50 2.47 -2.85 10.93
N ASP A 51 2.68 -1.83 11.76
CA ASP A 51 3.87 -1.77 12.62
C ASP A 51 3.87 -2.81 13.74
N ASN A 52 2.69 -3.18 14.24
CA ASN A 52 2.50 -4.12 15.36
C ASN A 52 1.71 -5.37 14.98
N ARG A 53 1.28 -5.50 13.71
CA ARG A 53 0.51 -6.67 13.28
C ARG A 53 0.69 -7.03 11.82
N LEU A 54 0.45 -8.30 11.54
CA LEU A 54 0.49 -8.92 10.23
C LEU A 54 -0.82 -9.67 10.00
N VAL A 55 -1.47 -9.46 8.85
CA VAL A 55 -2.68 -10.20 8.47
C VAL A 55 -2.40 -11.01 7.22
N ILE A 56 -2.58 -12.32 7.29
CA ILE A 56 -2.51 -13.25 6.15
C ILE A 56 -3.88 -13.90 5.99
N ASN A 57 -4.53 -13.59 4.87
CA ASN A 57 -5.91 -13.97 4.58
C ASN A 57 -6.89 -13.49 5.67
N ARG A 58 -7.32 -14.42 6.53
CA ARG A 58 -8.25 -14.19 7.64
C ARG A 58 -7.56 -14.24 9.00
N THR A 59 -6.32 -14.71 9.06
CA THR A 59 -5.55 -14.84 10.31
C THR A 59 -4.80 -13.54 10.58
N GLU A 60 -5.04 -12.98 11.76
CA GLU A 60 -4.32 -11.84 12.30
C GLU A 60 -3.29 -12.31 13.32
N TYR A 61 -2.05 -11.87 13.14
CA TYR A 61 -0.94 -11.99 14.08
C TYR A 61 -0.71 -10.60 14.64
N ARG A 62 -1.23 -10.32 15.82
CA ARG A 62 -1.14 -9.01 16.47
C ARG A 62 -0.17 -9.10 17.63
N MET A 63 0.86 -8.27 17.63
CA MET A 63 1.74 -8.13 18.76
C MET A 63 1.42 -6.86 19.54
N LYS A 64 1.69 -6.95 20.84
CA LYS A 64 1.76 -5.82 21.74
C LYS A 64 2.91 -6.01 22.71
N VAL A 65 3.41 -4.92 23.27
CA VAL A 65 4.35 -4.96 24.39
C VAL A 65 3.53 -4.78 25.66
N TRP A 66 3.59 -5.76 26.55
CA TRP A 66 3.13 -5.59 27.92
C TRP A 66 4.25 -4.94 28.71
N ARG A 67 3.97 -3.80 29.35
CA ARG A 67 4.90 -3.10 30.22
C ARG A 67 4.39 -3.08 31.66
N GLU A 68 5.32 -3.31 32.57
CA GLU A 68 5.13 -3.23 34.01
C GLU A 68 6.20 -2.31 34.58
N CYS A 69 5.84 -1.05 34.73
CA CYS A 69 6.61 0.02 35.31
C CYS A 69 6.27 0.18 36.80
N LYS A 70 7.22 0.71 37.57
CA LYS A 70 6.98 1.11 38.96
C LYS A 70 6.05 2.34 38.98
N ALA A 71 5.10 2.37 39.91
CA ALA A 71 3.98 3.33 39.95
C ALA A 71 4.37 4.82 39.90
N ASP A 72 5.61 5.16 40.26
CA ASP A 72 6.10 6.54 40.32
C ASP A 72 6.62 7.07 38.96
N ALA A 73 6.65 6.23 37.92
CA ALA A 73 7.15 6.59 36.60
C ALA A 73 6.11 7.26 35.68
N GLY A 74 4.91 7.61 36.17
CA GLY A 74 3.88 8.32 35.38
C GLY A 74 3.39 7.61 34.10
N LEU A 75 3.77 6.34 33.91
CA LEU A 75 3.40 5.49 32.79
C LEU A 75 2.42 4.41 33.27
N ASP A 76 1.27 4.30 32.61
CA ASP A 76 0.30 3.25 32.92
C ASP A 76 0.85 1.87 32.53
N ASN A 77 0.78 0.92 33.47
CA ASN A 77 1.00 -0.50 33.22
C ASN A 77 -0.05 -1.02 32.25
N GLY A 78 0.36 -1.85 31.30
CA GLY A 78 -0.57 -2.36 30.30
C GLY A 78 0.07 -2.72 28.98
N GLU A 79 -0.80 -2.97 28.00
CA GLU A 79 -0.39 -3.25 26.63
C GLU A 79 -0.26 -1.98 25.80
N VAL A 80 0.89 -1.83 25.15
CA VAL A 80 1.15 -0.78 24.18
C VAL A 80 1.40 -1.37 22.79
N ASP A 81 1.11 -0.57 21.76
CA ASP A 81 1.20 -0.97 20.35
C ASP A 81 2.56 -0.67 19.71
N ASP A 82 3.54 -0.20 20.50
CA ASP A 82 4.86 0.21 20.03
C ASP A 82 5.97 -0.42 20.89
N ASP A 83 7.16 -0.51 20.33
CA ASP A 83 8.34 -0.87 21.11
C ASP A 83 8.71 0.26 22.09
N SER A 84 9.04 -0.14 23.30
CA SER A 84 9.59 0.70 24.36
C SER A 84 11.08 0.45 24.63
N ASP A 85 11.77 1.48 25.09
CA ASP A 85 13.09 1.37 25.71
C ASP A 85 13.00 0.78 27.14
N GLU A 86 14.14 0.76 27.85
CA GLU A 86 14.20 0.18 29.20
C GLU A 86 13.38 0.93 30.26
N TYR A 87 13.00 2.19 29.99
CA TYR A 87 12.21 3.04 30.88
C TYR A 87 10.72 3.09 30.49
N GLY A 88 10.32 2.34 29.45
CA GLY A 88 8.94 2.30 28.98
C GLY A 88 8.60 3.35 27.92
N ASP A 89 9.56 4.18 27.51
CA ASP A 89 9.38 5.23 26.50
C ASP A 89 9.38 4.66 25.08
N GLN A 90 8.52 5.18 24.22
CA GLN A 90 8.37 4.70 22.84
C GLN A 90 9.67 4.90 22.04
N THR A 91 10.25 3.81 21.56
CA THR A 91 11.44 3.80 20.69
C THR A 91 11.17 4.60 19.42
N SER A 92 12.18 5.36 18.97
CA SER A 92 12.04 6.10 17.72
C SER A 92 12.03 5.17 16.50
N ILE A 93 11.42 5.63 15.40
CA ILE A 93 11.42 4.85 14.15
C ILE A 93 12.86 4.60 13.72
N ASP A 94 13.70 5.64 13.78
CA ASP A 94 15.09 5.60 13.34
C ASP A 94 15.96 4.69 14.22
N GLU A 95 15.70 4.61 15.53
CA GLU A 95 16.33 3.62 16.44
C GLU A 95 15.93 2.17 16.12
N SER A 96 14.76 1.95 15.51
CA SER A 96 14.22 0.61 15.21
C SER A 96 14.54 0.08 13.81
N ILE A 97 15.31 0.83 13.00
CA ILE A 97 15.68 0.43 11.64
C ILE A 97 16.81 -0.60 11.68
N GLN A 98 16.62 -1.71 10.98
CA GLN A 98 17.64 -2.76 10.84
C GLN A 98 18.24 -2.80 9.42
N PRO A 99 19.43 -3.41 9.23
CA PRO A 99 19.95 -3.68 7.89
C PRO A 99 18.93 -4.45 7.03
N GLY A 100 18.59 -3.90 5.87
CA GLY A 100 17.58 -4.46 4.96
C GLY A 100 16.16 -3.91 5.14
N ASP A 101 15.90 -3.14 6.20
CA ASP A 101 14.62 -2.46 6.38
C ASP A 101 14.45 -1.29 5.41
N ILE A 102 13.19 -1.04 5.01
CA ILE A 102 12.84 0.05 4.09
C ILE A 102 11.90 1.02 4.79
N LYS A 103 12.36 2.26 4.99
CA LYS A 103 11.55 3.35 5.55
C LYS A 103 10.45 3.74 4.54
N LEU A 104 9.20 3.71 4.98
CA LEU A 104 8.01 3.99 4.17
C LEU A 104 7.39 5.37 4.45
N VAL A 105 7.86 6.07 5.47
CA VAL A 105 7.35 7.37 5.89
C VAL A 105 8.47 8.38 6.02
N TYR A 106 8.15 9.64 5.76
CA TYR A 106 8.96 10.75 6.22
C TYR A 106 8.64 10.95 7.70
N ASP A 107 9.59 10.71 8.60
CA ASP A 107 9.45 11.12 9.99
C ASP A 107 9.98 12.57 10.03
N GLY A 108 9.07 13.55 10.13
CA GLY A 108 9.49 14.89 10.51
C GLY A 108 9.93 14.87 11.98
N ASN A 109 10.86 15.74 12.37
CA ASN A 109 11.34 15.82 13.75
C ASN A 109 10.16 15.74 14.75
N ARG A 110 10.19 14.74 15.63
CA ARG A 110 9.20 14.55 16.72
C ARG A 110 9.11 15.76 17.66
N CYS A 111 10.08 16.67 17.59
CA CYS A 111 10.14 17.88 18.38
C CYS A 111 9.12 18.87 17.83
N ARG A 112 8.11 19.19 18.63
CA ARG A 112 7.08 20.16 18.23
C ARG A 112 7.76 21.52 18.06
N PRO A 113 7.49 22.26 16.96
CA PRO A 113 7.96 23.64 16.86
C PRO A 113 7.23 24.46 17.93
N ASN A 114 7.95 24.85 18.98
CA ASN A 114 7.46 25.85 19.92
C ASN A 114 7.71 27.23 19.30
N ARG A 115 6.66 28.04 19.13
CA ARG A 115 6.73 29.33 18.39
C ARG A 115 7.70 30.36 19.00
N TRP A 116 8.27 30.09 20.18
CA TRP A 116 9.01 31.09 20.95
C TRP A 116 10.40 30.63 21.45
N LEU A 117 10.73 29.32 21.49
CA LEU A 117 11.96 28.83 22.17
C LEU A 117 12.64 27.61 21.50
N GLY A 118 12.51 27.43 20.19
CA GLY A 118 13.15 26.31 19.48
C GLY A 118 12.43 24.96 19.61
N TYR A 119 13.05 23.90 19.07
CA TYR A 119 12.50 22.54 19.06
C TYR A 119 12.56 21.92 20.46
N VAL A 120 11.40 21.69 21.10
CA VAL A 120 11.33 20.98 22.38
C VAL A 120 11.02 19.51 22.07
N CYS A 121 12.01 18.65 22.24
CA CYS A 121 11.81 17.21 22.31
C CYS A 121 11.54 16.90 23.79
N PRO A 122 10.50 16.12 24.14
CA PRO A 122 10.29 15.74 25.53
C PRO A 122 11.56 15.02 26.02
N GLU A 123 12.22 15.58 27.04
CA GLU A 123 13.27 14.88 27.76
C GLU A 123 12.68 13.60 28.35
N LYS A 124 13.43 12.50 28.34
CA LYS A 124 13.00 11.25 28.99
C LYS A 124 12.80 11.55 30.47
N VAL A 125 11.55 11.54 30.92
CA VAL A 125 11.16 12.08 32.25
C VAL A 125 11.41 11.07 33.37
N TYR A 126 11.70 9.79 33.04
CA TYR A 126 11.63 8.70 34.00
C TYR A 126 12.94 7.93 34.11
N SER A 127 13.38 7.70 35.35
CA SER A 127 14.66 7.06 35.69
C SER A 127 14.52 5.62 36.18
N LEU A 128 13.29 5.11 36.35
CA LEU A 128 13.04 3.76 36.85
C LEU A 128 12.79 2.78 35.69
N PRO A 129 13.43 1.61 35.69
CA PRO A 129 13.27 0.63 34.62
C PRO A 129 11.90 -0.05 34.67
N CYS A 130 11.37 -0.40 33.50
CA CYS A 130 10.15 -1.18 33.35
C CYS A 130 10.46 -2.62 32.90
N ASN A 131 9.70 -3.57 33.41
CA ASN A 131 9.69 -4.94 32.90
C ASN A 131 8.81 -5.00 31.65
N HIS A 132 9.25 -5.76 30.66
CA HIS A 132 8.57 -5.85 29.37
C HIS A 132 8.44 -7.31 28.92
N SER A 133 7.29 -7.64 28.31
CA SER A 133 7.08 -8.89 27.56
C SER A 133 6.39 -8.59 26.23
N ILE A 134 6.66 -9.41 25.21
CA ILE A 134 5.91 -9.36 23.95
C ILE A 134 4.74 -10.32 24.06
N ARG A 135 3.53 -9.84 23.83
CA ARG A 135 2.34 -10.67 23.70
C ARG A 135 1.93 -10.76 22.24
N LEU A 136 2.02 -11.95 21.67
CA LEU A 136 1.55 -12.28 20.33
C LEU A 136 0.17 -12.94 20.44
N TYR A 137 -0.80 -12.30 19.82
CA TYR A 137 -2.16 -12.79 19.66
C TYR A 137 -2.32 -13.38 18.26
N VAL A 138 -2.71 -14.66 18.19
CA VAL A 138 -3.06 -15.34 16.94
C VAL A 138 -4.45 -15.94 17.09
N SER A 139 -5.42 -15.36 16.39
CA SER A 139 -6.84 -15.65 16.63
C SER A 139 -7.18 -15.40 18.11
N ASP A 140 -7.44 -16.45 18.90
CA ASP A 140 -7.83 -16.35 20.32
C ASP A 140 -6.73 -16.85 21.28
N THR A 141 -5.55 -17.22 20.76
CA THR A 141 -4.43 -17.69 21.58
C THR A 141 -3.41 -16.58 21.79
N MET A 142 -2.99 -16.40 23.04
CA MET A 142 -1.93 -15.49 23.44
C MET A 142 -0.65 -16.27 23.73
N TYR A 143 0.46 -15.80 23.16
CA TYR A 143 1.80 -16.30 23.40
C TYR A 143 2.66 -15.18 23.96
N GLU A 144 3.34 -15.43 25.07
CA GLU A 144 4.22 -14.45 25.70
C GLU A 144 5.69 -14.79 25.43
N PHE A 145 6.47 -13.77 25.07
CA PHE A 145 7.89 -13.89 24.78
C PHE A 145 8.69 -12.86 25.58
N PRO A 146 9.95 -13.19 25.96
CA PRO A 146 10.81 -12.24 26.64
C PRO A 146 11.18 -11.06 25.72
N TYR A 147 11.14 -9.84 26.27
CA TYR A 147 11.48 -8.61 25.55
C TYR A 147 12.98 -8.25 25.59
N THR A 148 13.75 -8.91 26.45
CA THR A 148 15.17 -8.59 26.74
C THR A 148 16.07 -8.73 25.52
N ASN A 149 15.89 -9.79 24.73
CA ASN A 149 16.70 -10.10 23.55
C ASN A 149 15.95 -9.94 22.22
N MET A 150 14.70 -9.50 22.27
CA MET A 150 13.85 -9.41 21.10
C MET A 150 12.81 -8.32 21.31
N LYS A 151 12.81 -7.33 20.42
CA LYS A 151 11.78 -6.29 20.34
C LYS A 151 10.62 -6.78 19.47
N MET A 152 9.46 -6.16 19.59
CA MET A 152 8.27 -6.48 18.81
C MET A 152 8.56 -6.44 17.31
N HIS A 153 9.29 -5.41 16.85
CA HIS A 153 9.65 -5.29 15.45
C HIS A 153 10.56 -6.43 14.94
N HIS A 154 11.45 -6.97 15.78
CA HIS A 154 12.26 -8.15 15.45
C HIS A 154 11.34 -9.37 15.22
N LEU A 155 10.34 -9.56 16.08
CA LEU A 155 9.43 -10.69 15.96
C LEU A 155 8.57 -10.59 14.69
N ILE A 156 8.15 -9.38 14.28
CA ILE A 156 7.45 -9.18 13.00
C ILE A 156 8.32 -9.57 11.80
N GLY A 157 9.57 -9.12 11.78
CA GLY A 157 10.53 -9.49 10.74
C GLY A 157 10.77 -11.01 10.68
N ARG A 158 10.87 -11.66 11.85
CA ARG A 158 10.99 -13.12 11.95
C ARG A 158 9.75 -13.85 11.43
N LEU A 159 8.54 -13.42 11.79
CA LEU A 159 7.30 -14.02 11.27
C LEU A 159 7.19 -13.89 9.75
N LEU A 160 7.49 -12.71 9.20
CA LEU A 160 7.53 -12.54 7.74
C LEU A 160 8.56 -13.46 7.09
N THR A 161 9.75 -13.58 7.67
CA THR A 161 10.80 -14.49 7.17
C THR A 161 10.36 -15.95 7.21
N ILE A 162 9.71 -16.37 8.30
CA ILE A 162 9.13 -17.71 8.45
C ILE A 162 8.08 -17.98 7.37
N PHE A 163 7.17 -17.04 7.13
CA PHE A 163 6.06 -17.25 6.20
C PHE A 163 6.50 -17.21 4.73
N ILE A 164 7.29 -16.21 4.35
CA ILE A 164 7.55 -15.91 2.93
C ILE A 164 9.02 -15.83 2.56
N GLY A 165 9.94 -15.86 3.52
CA GLY A 165 11.38 -15.85 3.26
C GLY A 165 11.89 -17.14 2.60
N ASN A 166 13.00 -17.03 1.85
CA ASN A 166 13.69 -18.14 1.16
C ASN A 166 12.78 -18.94 0.22
N ARG A 167 11.71 -18.32 -0.25
CA ARG A 167 10.70 -18.97 -1.06
C ARG A 167 11.11 -18.96 -2.53
N ASN A 168 11.25 -20.13 -3.14
CA ASN A 168 11.68 -20.26 -4.54
C ASN A 168 10.51 -20.48 -5.51
N GLY A 169 9.39 -21.01 -5.01
CA GLY A 169 8.18 -21.23 -5.78
C GLY A 169 7.47 -19.94 -6.20
N GLU A 170 6.73 -19.99 -7.30
CA GLU A 170 5.91 -18.86 -7.75
C GLU A 170 4.81 -18.52 -6.75
N TRP A 171 4.59 -17.23 -6.50
CA TRP A 171 3.50 -16.84 -5.62
C TRP A 171 2.88 -15.52 -5.97
N THR A 172 1.62 -15.42 -5.60
CA THR A 172 0.76 -14.29 -5.90
C THR A 172 0.14 -13.74 -4.63
N ILE A 173 0.16 -12.42 -4.50
CA ILE A 173 -0.62 -11.69 -3.51
C ILE A 173 -1.74 -10.98 -4.25
N ARG A 174 -2.99 -11.41 -4.04
CA ARG A 174 -4.15 -10.79 -4.69
C ARG A 174 -4.36 -9.35 -4.21
N LYS A 175 -4.19 -9.12 -2.91
CA LYS A 175 -4.34 -7.79 -2.31
C LYS A 175 -3.32 -7.57 -1.20
N ILE A 176 -2.48 -6.55 -1.34
CA ILE A 176 -1.58 -6.07 -0.30
C ILE A 176 -2.06 -4.72 0.24
N LYS A 177 -1.95 -4.51 1.56
CA LYS A 177 -2.10 -3.20 2.19
C LYS A 177 -0.84 -2.88 3.00
N LEU A 178 -0.20 -1.76 2.68
CA LEU A 178 0.94 -1.22 3.43
C LEU A 178 0.45 -0.10 4.34
N LYS A 179 0.49 -0.36 5.65
CA LYS A 179 0.18 0.63 6.70
C LYS A 179 1.34 0.88 7.66
N ASN A 180 2.34 0.02 7.62
CA ASN A 180 3.58 0.13 8.36
C ASN A 180 4.40 1.36 7.96
N LYS A 181 5.19 1.84 8.90
CA LYS A 181 6.19 2.91 8.76
C LYS A 181 7.54 2.37 8.28
N ILE A 182 7.86 1.13 8.66
CA ILE A 182 9.07 0.41 8.23
C ILE A 182 8.67 -0.94 7.62
N LEU A 183 9.16 -1.22 6.42
CA LEU A 183 8.94 -2.48 5.71
C LEU A 183 10.10 -3.44 5.96
N ARG A 184 9.82 -4.48 6.74
CA ARG A 184 10.76 -5.55 7.12
C ARG A 184 10.55 -6.77 6.24
N TRP A 185 10.88 -6.63 4.96
CA TRP A 185 10.66 -7.69 3.98
C TRP A 185 11.84 -8.65 3.91
N PRO A 186 11.64 -9.98 3.83
CA PRO A 186 12.76 -10.91 3.74
C PRO A 186 13.63 -10.66 2.51
N ALA A 187 14.94 -10.58 2.71
CA ALA A 187 15.91 -10.26 1.65
C ALA A 187 16.01 -11.36 0.58
N ASN A 188 15.90 -12.62 1.01
CA ASN A 188 16.09 -13.79 0.16
C ASN A 188 14.75 -14.40 -0.28
N GLY A 189 14.73 -14.85 -1.53
CA GLY A 189 13.59 -15.52 -2.14
C GLY A 189 13.04 -14.78 -3.36
N ARG A 190 12.12 -15.45 -4.06
CA ARG A 190 11.46 -14.93 -5.25
C ARG A 190 10.44 -13.85 -4.87
N LYS A 191 10.45 -12.71 -5.55
CA LYS A 191 9.47 -11.65 -5.35
C LYS A 191 8.06 -12.09 -5.81
N PRO A 192 6.99 -11.75 -5.07
CA PRO A 192 5.61 -12.09 -5.42
C PRO A 192 5.11 -11.32 -6.64
N ILE A 193 4.16 -11.92 -7.34
CA ILE A 193 3.27 -11.21 -8.26
C ILE A 193 2.17 -10.55 -7.44
N ILE A 194 2.08 -9.22 -7.45
CA ILE A 194 1.04 -8.48 -6.73
C ILE A 194 -0.02 -8.01 -7.72
N ARG A 195 -1.29 -8.30 -7.44
CA ARG A 195 -2.41 -7.85 -8.29
C ARG A 195 -2.91 -6.47 -7.86
N HIS A 196 -3.29 -6.32 -6.59
CA HIS A 196 -3.82 -5.07 -6.05
C HIS A 196 -2.99 -4.59 -4.86
N ALA A 197 -2.53 -3.35 -4.88
CA ALA A 197 -1.82 -2.73 -3.75
C ALA A 197 -2.59 -1.52 -3.22
N LYS A 198 -2.66 -1.38 -1.89
CA LYS A 198 -3.15 -0.17 -1.22
C LYS A 198 -2.06 0.37 -0.30
N ILE A 199 -1.61 1.60 -0.54
CA ILE A 199 -0.51 2.21 0.22
C ILE A 199 -0.96 3.29 1.23
N GLY A 200 -2.27 3.57 1.30
CA GLY A 200 -2.78 4.66 2.15
C GLY A 200 -2.42 6.02 1.55
N GLU A 201 -1.93 6.96 2.37
CA GLU A 201 -1.43 8.25 1.88
C GLU A 201 -0.24 8.07 0.93
N TYR A 202 -0.26 8.82 -0.17
CA TYR A 202 0.81 8.83 -1.16
C TYR A 202 2.13 9.26 -0.53
N SER A 203 3.20 8.56 -0.89
CA SER A 203 4.56 8.97 -0.56
C SER A 203 5.51 8.27 -1.53
N PRO A 204 6.55 8.96 -2.03
CA PRO A 204 7.62 8.32 -2.80
C PRO A 204 8.25 7.14 -2.06
N TYR A 205 8.42 7.22 -0.74
CA TYR A 205 8.95 6.15 0.10
C TYR A 205 8.11 4.86 0.03
N LYS A 206 6.77 5.00 -0.01
CA LYS A 206 5.86 3.85 -0.16
C LYS A 206 5.90 3.22 -1.55
N LEU A 207 6.11 4.03 -2.60
CA LEU A 207 6.30 3.50 -3.94
C LEU A 207 7.64 2.78 -4.08
N ASN A 208 8.71 3.35 -3.55
CA ASN A 208 10.02 2.70 -3.49
C ASN A 208 9.95 1.36 -2.73
N GLY A 209 9.31 1.35 -1.56
CA GLY A 209 9.12 0.12 -0.78
C GLY A 209 8.21 -0.90 -1.46
N LEU A 210 7.18 -0.48 -2.20
CA LEU A 210 6.37 -1.41 -2.99
C LEU A 210 7.15 -1.97 -4.19
N GLN A 211 7.94 -1.14 -4.86
CA GLN A 211 8.79 -1.52 -5.98
C GLN A 211 9.88 -2.52 -5.57
N SER A 212 10.43 -2.38 -4.36
CA SER A 212 11.48 -3.28 -3.87
C SER A 212 10.97 -4.71 -3.63
N ILE A 213 9.70 -4.89 -3.25
CA ILE A 213 9.14 -6.20 -2.89
C ILE A 213 8.36 -6.89 -4.02
N ILE A 214 7.99 -6.18 -5.08
CA ILE A 214 7.17 -6.75 -6.17
C ILE A 214 8.03 -7.34 -7.29
N ASN A 215 7.55 -8.41 -7.92
CA ASN A 215 8.05 -8.81 -9.23
C ASN A 215 7.57 -7.81 -10.30
N THR A 216 8.48 -6.98 -10.79
CA THR A 216 8.20 -5.93 -11.79
C THR A 216 8.02 -6.46 -13.21
N SER A 217 8.29 -7.74 -13.49
CA SER A 217 8.05 -8.33 -14.83
C SER A 217 6.57 -8.44 -15.19
N VAL A 218 5.69 -8.38 -14.19
CA VAL A 218 4.24 -8.40 -14.37
C VAL A 218 3.65 -7.05 -13.91
N PRO A 219 2.88 -6.34 -14.75
CA PRO A 219 2.31 -5.06 -14.34
C PRO A 219 1.31 -5.19 -13.20
N LEU A 220 1.40 -4.26 -12.25
CA LEU A 220 0.49 -4.15 -11.13
C LEU A 220 -0.90 -3.77 -11.67
N THR A 221 -1.91 -4.58 -11.33
CA THR A 221 -3.26 -4.41 -11.90
C THR A 221 -3.94 -3.17 -11.32
N ILE A 222 -3.90 -3.01 -9.99
CA ILE A 222 -4.48 -1.83 -9.32
C ILE A 222 -3.52 -1.32 -8.25
N LEU A 223 -3.22 -0.02 -8.29
CA LEU A 223 -2.60 0.71 -7.19
C LEU A 223 -3.62 1.68 -6.60
N LYS A 224 -3.89 1.57 -5.30
CA LYS A 224 -4.80 2.46 -4.56
C LYS A 224 -4.03 3.32 -3.56
N THR A 225 -4.21 4.63 -3.66
CA THR A 225 -3.60 5.63 -2.78
C THR A 225 -4.60 6.73 -2.42
N SER A 226 -4.24 7.58 -1.46
CA SER A 226 -4.92 8.84 -1.12
C SER A 226 -3.90 9.98 -1.09
N ARG A 227 -4.38 11.21 -0.97
CA ARG A 227 -3.50 12.37 -0.80
C ARG A 227 -2.72 12.29 0.51
N SER A 228 -1.50 12.80 0.46
CA SER A 228 -0.62 12.98 1.61
C SER A 228 -0.88 14.34 2.27
N LYS A 229 -0.69 14.40 3.58
CA LYS A 229 -0.64 15.67 4.31
C LYS A 229 0.65 16.45 4.03
N TYR A 230 1.73 15.75 3.73
CA TYR A 230 3.08 16.32 3.59
C TYR A 230 3.48 16.54 2.14
N GLU A 231 3.03 15.67 1.24
CA GLU A 231 3.32 15.73 -0.18
C GLU A 231 2.05 16.15 -0.95
N ASP A 232 2.00 17.38 -1.43
CA ASP A 232 0.84 17.91 -2.16
C ASP A 232 0.79 17.44 -3.63
N ARG A 233 1.85 16.74 -4.11
CA ARG A 233 2.00 16.32 -5.50
C ARG A 233 2.34 14.85 -5.67
N ILE A 234 1.56 14.13 -6.49
CA ILE A 234 2.04 12.84 -7.02
C ILE A 234 3.08 13.12 -8.12
N SER A 235 4.32 12.73 -7.82
CA SER A 235 5.49 12.82 -8.70
C SER A 235 5.40 11.78 -9.83
N ASP A 236 6.11 12.01 -10.95
CA ASP A 236 6.26 11.04 -12.03
C ASP A 236 7.25 9.94 -11.62
N HIS A 237 6.80 9.08 -10.72
CA HIS A 237 7.60 7.98 -10.21
C HIS A 237 7.68 6.86 -11.26
N SER A 238 8.89 6.39 -11.58
CA SER A 238 9.13 5.41 -12.65
C SER A 238 8.27 4.14 -12.52
N PHE A 239 8.08 3.64 -11.29
CA PHE A 239 7.19 2.52 -10.99
C PHE A 239 5.74 2.68 -11.47
N LEU A 240 5.21 3.91 -11.54
CA LEU A 240 3.83 4.15 -11.99
C LEU A 240 3.60 3.75 -13.45
N LYS A 241 4.65 3.71 -14.28
CA LYS A 241 4.58 3.21 -15.66
C LYS A 241 4.22 1.72 -15.72
N ASN A 242 4.46 0.98 -14.64
CA ASN A 242 4.13 -0.44 -14.52
C ASN A 242 2.75 -0.69 -13.89
N VAL A 243 1.95 0.36 -13.68
CA VAL A 243 0.61 0.28 -13.09
C VAL A 243 -0.44 0.37 -14.18
N LYS A 244 -1.35 -0.61 -14.23
CA LYS A 244 -2.47 -0.59 -15.20
C LYS A 244 -3.56 0.40 -14.79
N HIS A 245 -3.91 0.41 -13.50
CA HIS A 245 -4.97 1.25 -12.96
C HIS A 245 -4.57 1.91 -11.64
N LEU A 246 -4.50 3.24 -11.63
CA LEU A 246 -4.30 4.05 -10.43
C LEU A 246 -5.64 4.53 -9.88
N ILE A 247 -5.93 4.21 -8.61
CA ILE A 247 -7.11 4.65 -7.89
C ILE A 247 -6.70 5.62 -6.79
N ILE A 248 -7.27 6.82 -6.82
CA ILE A 248 -7.02 7.89 -5.86
C ILE A 248 -8.31 8.12 -5.06
N SER A 249 -8.18 8.04 -3.74
CA SER A 249 -9.28 8.26 -2.79
C SER A 249 -9.18 9.67 -2.20
N ASP A 250 -9.22 10.68 -3.07
CA ASP A 250 -9.20 12.09 -2.71
C ASP A 250 -10.05 12.91 -3.70
N GLY A 251 -10.32 14.18 -3.41
CA GLY A 251 -11.02 15.08 -4.31
C GLY A 251 -10.20 15.50 -5.55
N THR A 252 -10.80 16.32 -6.40
CA THR A 252 -10.17 16.77 -7.67
C THR A 252 -9.16 17.90 -7.51
N ASP A 253 -9.07 18.54 -6.35
CA ASP A 253 -8.10 19.62 -6.07
C ASP A 253 -6.66 19.18 -6.37
N PHE A 254 -6.42 17.89 -6.18
CA PHE A 254 -5.16 17.24 -6.48
C PHE A 254 -4.76 17.35 -7.97
N PHE A 255 -5.67 17.42 -8.95
CA PHE A 255 -5.29 17.56 -10.36
C PHE A 255 -4.62 18.90 -10.69
N TYR A 256 -4.96 19.94 -9.94
CA TYR A 256 -4.40 21.28 -10.15
C TYR A 256 -3.04 21.44 -9.49
N ARG A 257 -2.78 20.66 -8.43
CA ARG A 257 -1.52 20.66 -7.69
C ARG A 257 -0.54 19.61 -8.19
N SER A 258 -1.03 18.47 -8.67
CA SER A 258 -0.21 17.32 -9.07
C SER A 258 -0.07 17.18 -10.58
N ASN A 259 1.03 16.55 -10.98
CA ASN A 259 1.30 16.20 -12.38
C ASN A 259 0.60 14.91 -12.83
N VAL A 260 -0.48 14.46 -12.19
CA VAL A 260 -1.08 13.14 -12.51
C VAL A 260 -1.72 13.07 -13.86
N LEU A 261 -2.23 14.20 -14.34
CA LEU A 261 -2.59 14.27 -15.74
C LEU A 261 -1.37 13.95 -16.59
N SER A 262 -0.16 14.41 -16.28
CA SER A 262 1.06 14.12 -17.06
C SER A 262 1.56 12.67 -16.99
N ILE A 263 1.12 11.87 -16.02
CA ILE A 263 1.60 10.49 -15.85
C ILE A 263 0.96 9.58 -16.92
N GLN A 264 1.79 8.77 -17.58
CA GLN A 264 1.37 7.85 -18.65
C GLN A 264 0.76 6.55 -18.09
N ILE A 265 -0.31 6.66 -17.30
CA ILE A 265 -1.07 5.49 -16.80
C ILE A 265 -2.31 5.28 -17.68
N PRO A 266 -2.62 4.04 -18.10
CA PRO A 266 -3.80 3.77 -18.92
C PRO A 266 -5.13 4.13 -18.24
N PHE A 267 -5.29 3.78 -16.97
CA PHE A 267 -6.52 4.04 -16.22
C PHE A 267 -6.25 4.81 -14.93
N VAL A 268 -6.94 5.92 -14.74
CA VAL A 268 -6.91 6.70 -13.50
C VAL A 268 -8.33 6.88 -12.99
N SER A 269 -8.59 6.56 -11.72
CA SER A 269 -9.89 6.75 -11.07
C SER A 269 -9.79 7.61 -9.83
N ILE A 270 -10.62 8.63 -9.75
CA ILE A 270 -10.88 9.43 -8.56
C ILE A 270 -12.21 9.01 -7.96
N THR A 271 -12.15 8.47 -6.74
CA THR A 271 -13.30 7.78 -6.12
C THR A 271 -14.05 8.62 -5.09
N THR A 272 -13.50 9.77 -4.68
CA THR A 272 -14.16 10.70 -3.76
C THR A 272 -15.13 11.59 -4.54
N PRO A 273 -16.43 11.64 -4.17
CA PRO A 273 -17.41 12.46 -4.87
C PRO A 273 -17.04 13.95 -4.83
N THR A 274 -16.76 14.53 -5.99
CA THR A 274 -16.32 15.93 -6.09
C THR A 274 -17.31 16.77 -6.90
N SER A 275 -17.49 18.04 -6.50
CA SER A 275 -18.18 19.04 -7.32
C SER A 275 -17.20 19.59 -8.36
N LEU A 276 -17.61 19.58 -9.62
CA LEU A 276 -16.81 20.07 -10.74
C LEU A 276 -17.21 21.49 -11.21
N GLU A 277 -18.10 22.20 -10.50
CA GLU A 277 -18.83 23.37 -11.05
C GLU A 277 -17.88 24.47 -11.51
N ASN A 278 -16.88 24.75 -10.69
CA ASN A 278 -15.87 25.78 -10.97
C ASN A 278 -14.64 25.23 -11.70
N ASN A 279 -14.54 23.91 -11.83
CA ASN A 279 -13.29 23.21 -12.10
C ASN A 279 -13.29 22.45 -13.43
N LEU A 280 -14.46 22.07 -13.96
CA LEU A 280 -14.59 21.23 -15.15
C LEU A 280 -13.90 21.81 -16.39
N LYS A 281 -14.08 23.11 -16.65
CA LYS A 281 -13.42 23.80 -17.78
C LYS A 281 -11.89 23.76 -17.64
N GLY A 282 -11.39 24.03 -16.43
CA GLY A 282 -9.96 23.96 -16.11
C GLY A 282 -9.40 22.55 -16.26
N LEU A 283 -10.14 21.54 -15.81
CA LEU A 283 -9.76 20.12 -15.93
C LEU A 283 -9.62 19.70 -17.39
N ILE A 284 -10.63 20.00 -18.23
CA ILE A 284 -10.60 19.66 -19.66
C ILE A 284 -9.44 20.41 -20.34
N LYS A 285 -9.28 21.71 -20.08
CA LYS A 285 -8.16 22.49 -20.64
C LYS A 285 -6.80 21.89 -20.26
N THR A 286 -6.60 21.51 -19.00
CA THR A 286 -5.34 20.91 -18.53
C THR A 286 -5.12 19.52 -19.14
N PHE A 287 -6.18 18.72 -19.29
CA PHE A 287 -6.11 17.42 -19.96
C PHE A 287 -5.67 17.56 -21.43
N MET A 288 -6.26 18.53 -22.14
CA MET A 288 -6.00 18.83 -23.55
C MET A 288 -4.65 19.52 -23.82
N ARG A 289 -3.89 19.91 -22.79
CA ARG A 289 -2.60 20.61 -22.95
C ARG A 289 -1.51 19.78 -23.65
N ARG A 290 -1.62 18.45 -23.60
CA ARG A 290 -0.67 17.52 -24.21
C ARG A 290 -1.42 16.41 -24.92
N THR A 291 -0.85 15.93 -26.01
CA THR A 291 -1.34 14.72 -26.69
C THR A 291 -1.28 13.52 -25.75
N ARG A 292 -2.21 12.59 -25.95
CA ARG A 292 -2.34 11.39 -25.12
C ARG A 292 -2.36 10.16 -26.00
N PRO A 293 -1.73 9.05 -25.57
CA PRO A 293 -1.93 7.76 -26.20
C PRO A 293 -3.41 7.36 -26.21
N THR A 294 -3.82 6.68 -27.26
CA THR A 294 -5.12 6.03 -27.34
C THR A 294 -5.26 4.99 -26.22
N GLY A 295 -6.43 4.92 -25.60
CA GLY A 295 -6.72 4.01 -24.48
C GLY A 295 -6.59 4.64 -23.10
N VAL A 296 -5.98 5.83 -22.98
CA VAL A 296 -5.92 6.58 -21.71
C VAL A 296 -7.34 6.99 -21.27
N CYS A 297 -7.71 6.62 -20.05
CA CYS A 297 -9.04 6.83 -19.48
C CYS A 297 -8.98 7.36 -18.05
N PHE A 298 -9.68 8.46 -17.80
CA PHE A 298 -9.88 9.03 -16.48
C PHE A 298 -11.34 8.86 -16.07
N TYR A 299 -11.57 8.35 -14.87
CA TYR A 299 -12.86 8.21 -14.23
C TYR A 299 -12.90 9.10 -13.00
N ILE A 300 -13.79 10.08 -12.95
CA ILE A 300 -13.89 11.00 -11.84
C ILE A 300 -15.28 10.90 -11.26
N ARG A 301 -15.40 10.50 -10.00
CA ARG A 301 -16.70 10.42 -9.33
C ARG A 301 -17.22 11.82 -9.05
N THR A 302 -18.44 12.12 -9.51
CA THR A 302 -19.07 13.43 -9.35
C THR A 302 -20.34 13.34 -8.51
N ARG A 303 -20.74 14.46 -7.90
CA ARG A 303 -21.99 14.57 -7.13
C ARG A 303 -23.20 14.86 -8.02
N SER A 304 -22.97 15.58 -9.12
CA SER A 304 -23.99 16.01 -10.07
C SER A 304 -23.43 16.04 -11.49
N LYS A 305 -24.33 16.04 -12.47
CA LYS A 305 -24.00 16.28 -13.89
C LYS A 305 -23.88 17.78 -14.11
N MET A 306 -23.00 18.17 -15.04
CA MET A 306 -22.92 19.53 -15.53
C MET A 306 -23.22 19.55 -17.01
N ASN A 307 -23.87 20.62 -17.46
CA ASN A 307 -24.18 20.78 -18.85
C ASN A 307 -22.89 21.06 -19.65
N LEU A 308 -22.36 20.02 -20.31
CA LEU A 308 -21.15 20.11 -21.12
C LEU A 308 -21.31 21.05 -22.32
N ASN A 309 -22.54 21.39 -22.74
CA ASN A 309 -22.76 22.39 -23.80
C ASN A 309 -22.26 23.78 -23.43
N ARG A 310 -22.19 24.11 -22.13
CA ARG A 310 -21.70 25.40 -21.62
C ARG A 310 -20.18 25.53 -21.72
N ILE A 311 -19.46 24.46 -22.05
CA ILE A 311 -17.99 24.46 -22.16
C ILE A 311 -17.58 24.84 -23.59
N ASN A 312 -16.89 25.95 -23.72
CA ASN A 312 -16.30 26.40 -24.98
C ASN A 312 -14.81 26.04 -25.04
N HIS A 313 -14.42 25.34 -26.11
CA HIS A 313 -13.04 24.95 -26.40
C HIS A 313 -12.82 24.91 -27.91
N ARG A 314 -11.64 25.35 -28.40
CA ARG A 314 -11.32 25.47 -29.83
C ARG A 314 -11.42 24.15 -30.62
N ASP A 315 -11.10 23.05 -29.96
CA ASP A 315 -11.02 21.73 -30.59
C ASP A 315 -12.33 20.92 -30.50
N VAL A 316 -13.47 21.55 -30.17
CA VAL A 316 -14.76 20.84 -30.08
C VAL A 316 -15.18 20.33 -31.45
N LEU A 317 -15.51 19.04 -31.52
CA LEU A 317 -16.11 18.39 -32.69
C LEU A 317 -17.62 18.25 -32.55
N ARG A 318 -18.07 17.85 -31.36
CA ARG A 318 -19.50 17.67 -31.03
C ARG A 318 -19.70 17.88 -29.54
N LYS A 319 -20.84 18.48 -29.14
CA LYS A 319 -21.24 18.62 -27.75
C LYS A 319 -22.74 18.38 -27.57
N SER A 320 -23.10 17.92 -26.39
CA SER A 320 -24.45 17.71 -25.87
C SER A 320 -24.41 17.96 -24.35
N THR A 321 -25.55 17.89 -23.68
CA THR A 321 -25.62 18.12 -22.22
C THR A 321 -24.70 17.20 -21.43
N ASP A 322 -24.62 15.92 -21.81
CA ASP A 322 -23.91 14.89 -21.05
C ASP A 322 -22.65 14.35 -21.72
N ARG A 323 -22.37 14.76 -22.97
CA ARG A 323 -21.22 14.27 -23.75
C ARG A 323 -20.60 15.36 -24.63
N MET A 324 -19.27 15.38 -24.72
CA MET A 324 -18.46 16.30 -25.51
C MET A 324 -17.30 15.55 -26.15
N ARG A 325 -17.07 15.75 -27.45
CA ARG A 325 -15.94 15.20 -28.21
C ARG A 325 -15.02 16.32 -28.66
N LEU A 326 -13.73 16.14 -28.41
CA LEU A 326 -12.67 17.11 -28.67
C LEU A 326 -11.60 16.49 -29.59
N ARG A 327 -11.15 17.20 -30.61
CA ARG A 327 -10.02 16.78 -31.45
C ARG A 327 -8.73 16.79 -30.61
N MET A 328 -7.92 15.74 -30.72
CA MET A 328 -6.61 15.63 -30.06
C MET A 328 -5.57 15.18 -31.10
N GLY A 329 -4.87 16.14 -31.71
CA GLY A 329 -3.97 15.86 -32.83
C GLY A 329 -4.71 15.38 -34.09
N SER A 330 -4.02 14.67 -34.98
CA SER A 330 -4.59 14.15 -36.23
C SER A 330 -5.34 12.82 -36.03
N GLU A 331 -4.83 11.95 -35.15
CA GLU A 331 -5.26 10.54 -35.04
C GLU A 331 -6.19 10.24 -33.85
N ALA A 332 -6.42 11.19 -32.93
CA ALA A 332 -7.17 10.92 -31.70
C ALA A 332 -8.29 11.93 -31.41
N VAL A 333 -9.26 11.47 -30.63
CA VAL A 333 -10.38 12.25 -30.11
C VAL A 333 -10.49 12.01 -28.62
N VAL A 334 -10.69 13.06 -27.84
CA VAL A 334 -11.06 12.96 -26.43
C VAL A 334 -12.57 12.95 -26.30
N ASP A 335 -13.12 11.87 -25.76
CA ASP A 335 -14.53 11.67 -25.45
C ASP A 335 -14.75 11.91 -23.96
N VAL A 336 -15.43 13.02 -23.64
CA VAL A 336 -15.84 13.42 -22.30
C VAL A 336 -17.32 13.09 -22.15
N GLN A 337 -17.69 12.24 -21.20
CA GLN A 337 -19.10 11.87 -21.00
C GLN A 337 -19.40 11.50 -19.55
N TYR A 338 -20.61 11.81 -19.12
CA TYR A 338 -21.17 11.30 -17.86
C TYR A 338 -21.70 9.88 -18.05
N LYS A 339 -21.42 9.01 -17.08
CA LYS A 339 -21.94 7.65 -17.00
C LYS A 339 -22.36 7.33 -15.58
N GLU A 340 -23.43 6.56 -15.45
CA GLU A 340 -23.81 5.96 -14.18
C GLU A 340 -23.28 4.52 -14.15
N ILE A 341 -22.54 4.20 -13.10
CA ILE A 341 -21.91 2.88 -12.90
C ILE A 341 -22.11 2.52 -11.43
N GLU A 342 -22.79 1.41 -11.16
CA GLU A 342 -23.11 0.96 -9.79
C GLU A 342 -23.77 2.06 -8.93
N SER A 343 -24.80 2.72 -9.49
CA SER A 343 -25.53 3.83 -8.83
C SER A 343 -24.64 5.01 -8.40
N LYS A 344 -23.48 5.17 -9.05
CA LYS A 344 -22.57 6.30 -8.86
C LYS A 344 -22.43 7.03 -10.18
N LEU A 345 -22.45 8.35 -10.11
CA LEU A 345 -22.20 9.21 -11.25
C LEU A 345 -20.70 9.41 -11.47
N TRP A 346 -20.24 9.20 -12.71
CA TRP A 346 -18.87 9.33 -13.13
C TRP A 346 -18.76 10.25 -14.34
N LEU A 347 -17.86 11.23 -14.28
CA LEU A 347 -17.32 11.87 -15.47
C LEU A 347 -16.20 10.98 -16.02
N THR A 348 -16.31 10.60 -17.28
CA THR A 348 -15.29 9.83 -17.98
C THR A 348 -14.63 10.67 -19.06
N ILE A 349 -13.30 10.71 -19.08
CA ILE A 349 -12.50 11.41 -20.09
C ILE A 349 -11.62 10.35 -20.74
N LYS A 350 -11.86 10.04 -22.02
CA LYS A 350 -11.19 8.94 -22.72
C LYS A 350 -10.54 9.41 -24.01
N THR A 351 -9.30 9.02 -24.23
CA THR A 351 -8.64 9.21 -25.53
C THR A 351 -8.93 8.00 -26.41
N VAL A 352 -9.65 8.21 -27.50
CA VAL A 352 -10.08 7.18 -28.45
C VAL A 352 -9.49 7.47 -29.84
N PRO A 353 -9.31 6.47 -30.71
CA PRO A 353 -8.86 6.73 -32.07
C PRO A 353 -9.91 7.57 -32.80
N LYS A 354 -9.45 8.44 -33.69
CA LYS A 354 -10.34 9.13 -34.62
C LYS A 354 -10.90 8.08 -35.58
N GLN A 355 -12.19 7.83 -35.50
CA GLN A 355 -12.87 6.99 -36.50
C GLN A 355 -12.70 7.69 -37.85
N ARG A 356 -12.17 6.95 -38.83
CA ARG A 356 -11.98 7.43 -40.20
C ARG A 356 -13.31 7.73 -40.86
#